data_AF-X1DTE0-F1
#
_entry.id   AF-X1DTE0-F1
#
_cell.length_a   1.000
_cell.length_b   1.000
_cell.length_c   1.000
_cell.angle_alpha   90.00
_cell.angle_beta   90.00
_cell.angle_gamma   90.00
#
_symmetry.space_group_name_H-M   'P 1'
#
loop_
_entity.id
_entity.type
_entity.pdbx_description
1 polymer ?
#
loop_
_entity_poly.entity_id
_entity_poly.type
_entity_poly.pdbx_seq_one_letter_code
_entity_poly.pdbx_strand_id
1 'polypeptide(L)'
;MVLVNIRKENIRFFEVFRRVDSPLYLFFFVLAGVHLEINLLGKLGLIGVAYFGFRIAGKLLGASLGGYLSRAPKLVKKYLGFGLIPQAGVALGLALIAKVEFSPLGGIVFTTIMVTTIVYEIIGPFFTKFALSKAGEIEEKRLADSA
;
A
#
# COMPACT_ATOMS: atom_id res chain seq x y z
N MET A 1 4.87 17.48 -17.21
CA MET A 1 3.68 17.06 -16.44
C MET A 1 2.53 18.10 -16.42
N VAL A 2 2.74 19.36 -16.87
CA VAL A 2 1.70 20.41 -16.84
C VAL A 2 0.78 20.42 -18.09
N LEU A 3 1.31 20.07 -19.27
CA LEU A 3 0.55 20.08 -20.54
C LEU A 3 -0.57 19.03 -20.61
N VAL A 4 -0.47 17.95 -19.85
CA VAL A 4 -1.48 16.88 -19.82
C VAL A 4 -2.75 17.34 -19.08
N ASN A 5 -2.69 18.35 -18.22
CA ASN A 5 -3.84 18.77 -17.42
C ASN A 5 -4.84 19.68 -18.16
N ILE A 6 -4.60 20.02 -19.43
CA ILE A 6 -5.30 21.11 -20.13
C ILE A 6 -6.39 20.62 -21.10
N ARG A 7 -6.35 19.36 -21.58
CA ARG A 7 -7.35 18.84 -22.54
C ARG A 7 -8.12 17.62 -22.05
N LYS A 8 -9.45 17.66 -22.24
CA LYS A 8 -10.41 16.58 -21.95
C LYS A 8 -10.25 15.33 -22.83
N GLU A 9 -9.47 15.37 -23.92
CA GLU A 9 -9.13 14.17 -24.72
C GLU A 9 -8.31 13.11 -23.97
N ASN A 10 -7.72 13.43 -22.80
CA ASN A 10 -6.91 12.48 -22.01
C ASN A 10 -7.67 11.29 -21.43
N ILE A 11 -9.00 11.35 -21.36
CA ILE A 11 -9.81 10.30 -20.74
C ILE A 11 -9.70 8.98 -21.54
N ARG A 12 -9.67 9.06 -22.88
CA ARG A 12 -9.52 7.88 -23.76
C ARG A 12 -8.16 7.19 -23.62
N PHE A 13 -7.09 7.96 -23.43
CA PHE A 13 -5.75 7.40 -23.25
C PHE A 13 -5.63 6.64 -21.93
N PHE A 14 -6.15 7.22 -20.83
CA PHE A 14 -6.20 6.54 -19.54
C PHE A 14 -7.05 5.27 -19.56
N GLU A 15 -8.13 5.25 -20.33
CA GLU A 15 -9.01 4.08 -20.44
C GLU A 15 -8.33 2.87 -21.11
N VAL A 16 -7.45 3.12 -22.08
CA VAL A 16 -6.61 2.07 -22.68
C VAL A 16 -5.59 1.54 -21.67
N PHE A 17 -4.95 2.42 -20.89
CA PHE A 17 -4.01 2.00 -19.84
C PHE A 17 -4.68 1.18 -18.73
N ARG A 18 -5.92 1.53 -18.33
CA ARG A 18 -6.67 0.76 -17.33
C ARG A 18 -6.86 -0.72 -17.70
N ARG A 19 -6.89 -1.04 -19.00
CA ARG A 19 -6.96 -2.45 -19.47
C ARG A 19 -5.64 -3.20 -19.30
N VAL A 20 -4.51 -2.49 -19.30
CA VAL A 20 -3.16 -3.06 -19.16
C VAL A 20 -2.77 -3.21 -17.70
N ASP A 21 -3.28 -2.35 -16.82
CA ASP A 21 -2.97 -2.37 -15.37
C ASP A 21 -3.28 -3.72 -14.72
N SER A 22 -4.44 -4.32 -15.03
CA SER A 22 -4.86 -5.59 -14.41
C SER A 22 -3.94 -6.76 -14.77
N PRO A 23 -3.64 -7.03 -16.06
CA PRO A 23 -2.60 -8.01 -16.42
C PRO A 23 -1.23 -7.69 -15.83
N LEU A 24 -0.84 -6.41 -15.80
CA LEU A 24 0.47 -6.01 -15.28
C LEU A 24 0.61 -6.30 -13.78
N TYR A 25 -0.41 -5.99 -12.98
CA TYR A 25 -0.43 -6.34 -11.56
C TYR A 25 -0.39 -7.85 -11.35
N LEU A 26 -1.12 -8.62 -12.16
CA LEU A 26 -1.08 -10.08 -12.09
C LEU A 26 0.34 -10.59 -12.34
N PHE A 27 1.00 -10.18 -13.43
CA PHE A 27 2.38 -10.58 -13.71
C PHE A 27 3.33 -10.14 -12.60
N PHE A 28 3.19 -8.91 -12.12
CA PHE A 28 4.03 -8.37 -11.06
C PHE A 28 3.93 -9.20 -9.77
N PHE A 29 2.71 -9.46 -9.28
CA PHE A 29 2.52 -10.22 -8.05
C PHE A 29 2.87 -11.70 -8.19
N VAL A 30 2.63 -12.31 -9.36
CA VAL A 30 3.06 -13.68 -9.65
C VAL A 30 4.59 -13.77 -9.64
N LEU A 31 5.28 -12.89 -10.36
CA LEU A 31 6.75 -12.87 -10.38
C LEU A 31 7.32 -12.59 -8.99
N ALA A 32 6.75 -11.64 -8.26
CA ALA A 32 7.17 -11.35 -6.89
C ALA A 32 6.99 -12.59 -5.97
N GLY A 33 5.88 -13.32 -6.14
CA GLY A 33 5.63 -14.59 -5.46
C GLY A 33 6.64 -15.69 -5.81
N VAL A 34 7.04 -15.82 -7.08
CA VAL A 34 8.06 -16.80 -7.52
C VAL A 34 9.42 -16.53 -6.87
N HIS A 35 9.77 -15.27 -6.62
CA HIS A 35 11.04 -14.90 -5.98
C HIS A 35 11.02 -15.07 -4.45
N LEU A 36 9.88 -15.43 -3.85
CA LEU A 36 9.73 -15.60 -2.42
C LEU A 36 10.46 -16.85 -1.94
N GLU A 37 11.45 -16.67 -1.07
CA GLU A 37 12.21 -17.78 -0.50
C GLU A 37 11.55 -18.26 0.79
N ILE A 38 10.75 -19.32 0.69
CA ILE A 38 9.98 -19.90 1.82
C ILE A 38 10.91 -20.27 3.00
N ASN A 39 12.13 -20.71 2.70
CA ASN A 39 13.15 -21.05 3.71
C ASN A 39 13.53 -19.87 4.61
N LEU A 40 13.37 -18.62 4.13
CA LEU A 40 13.66 -17.41 4.90
C LEU A 40 12.49 -16.98 5.80
N LEU A 41 11.28 -17.52 5.62
CA LEU A 41 10.12 -17.19 6.47
C LEU A 41 10.35 -17.60 7.93
N GLY A 42 11.01 -18.74 8.17
CA GLY A 42 11.32 -19.19 9.53
C GLY A 42 12.27 -18.24 10.27
N LYS A 43 13.19 -17.59 9.54
CA LYS A 43 14.15 -16.62 10.09
C LYS A 43 13.52 -15.23 10.32
N LEU A 44 12.38 -14.99 9.72
CA LEU A 44 11.72 -13.69 9.70
C LEU A 44 11.05 -13.35 11.03
N GLY A 45 10.58 -14.36 11.79
CA GLY A 45 9.81 -14.25 13.04
C GLY A 45 9.75 -12.86 13.67
N LEU A 46 10.75 -12.51 14.48
CA LEU A 46 10.77 -11.23 15.21
C LEU A 46 11.02 -10.01 14.31
N ILE A 47 11.90 -10.13 13.30
CA ILE A 47 12.27 -9.02 12.41
C ILE A 47 11.06 -8.58 11.58
N GLY A 48 10.30 -9.52 11.04
CA GLY A 48 9.11 -9.28 10.25
C GLY A 48 8.01 -8.63 11.07
N VAL A 49 7.77 -9.11 12.28
CA VAL A 49 6.80 -8.52 13.21
C VAL A 49 7.21 -7.10 13.62
N ALA A 50 8.48 -6.91 13.98
CA ALA A 50 9.01 -5.60 14.33
C ALA A 50 8.90 -4.62 13.16
N TYR A 51 9.36 -5.01 11.98
CA TYR A 51 9.26 -4.21 10.75
C TYR A 51 7.81 -3.84 10.44
N PHE A 52 6.89 -4.81 10.52
CA PHE A 52 5.47 -4.60 10.31
C PHE A 52 4.89 -3.56 11.29
N GLY A 53 5.14 -3.75 12.59
CA GLY A 53 4.66 -2.84 13.63
C GLY A 53 5.23 -1.43 13.49
N PHE A 54 6.55 -1.29 13.33
CA PHE A 54 7.21 0.00 13.16
C PHE A 54 6.75 0.73 11.89
N ARG A 55 6.50 0.01 10.80
CA ARG A 55 6.02 0.63 9.55
C ARG A 55 4.59 1.15 9.68
N ILE A 56 3.70 0.43 10.39
CA ILE A 56 2.35 0.94 10.71
C ILE A 56 2.46 2.17 11.61
N ALA A 57 3.20 2.07 12.71
CA ALA A 57 3.36 3.16 13.65
C ALA A 57 3.95 4.41 12.97
N GLY A 58 4.97 4.24 12.13
CA GLY A 58 5.59 5.31 11.37
C GLY A 58 4.62 6.02 10.43
N LYS A 59 3.72 5.29 9.76
CA LYS A 59 2.68 5.91 8.92
C LYS A 59 1.63 6.66 9.73
N LEU A 60 1.17 6.08 10.83
CA LEU A 60 0.16 6.72 11.69
C LEU A 60 0.71 8.01 12.30
N LEU A 61 1.89 7.94 12.91
CA LEU A 61 2.55 9.08 13.54
C LEU A 61 3.01 10.10 12.48
N GLY A 62 3.63 9.65 11.40
CA GLY A 62 4.11 10.52 10.32
C GLY A 62 2.99 11.26 9.60
N ALA A 63 1.86 10.60 9.31
CA ALA A 63 0.70 11.26 8.70
C ALA A 63 0.05 12.27 9.66
N SER A 64 -0.08 11.93 10.95
CA SER A 64 -0.64 12.84 11.94
C SER A 64 0.26 14.06 12.17
N LEU A 65 1.57 13.85 12.31
CA LEU A 65 2.54 14.92 12.49
C LEU A 65 2.65 15.79 11.23
N GLY A 66 2.71 15.19 10.05
CA GLY A 66 2.70 15.90 8.78
C GLY A 66 1.44 16.74 8.60
N GLY A 67 0.28 16.17 8.92
CA GLY A 67 -0.99 16.91 8.91
C GLY A 67 -1.04 18.04 9.94
N TYR A 68 -0.40 17.87 11.11
CA TYR A 68 -0.23 18.92 12.10
C TYR A 68 0.61 20.09 11.57
N LEU A 69 1.81 19.80 11.07
CA LEU A 69 2.72 20.79 10.50
C LEU A 69 2.10 21.53 9.30
N SER A 70 1.38 20.81 8.44
CA SER A 70 0.74 21.40 7.26
C SER A 70 -0.59 22.11 7.54
N ARG A 71 -1.02 22.19 8.81
CA ARG A 71 -2.31 22.76 9.23
C ARG A 71 -3.53 22.12 8.52
N ALA A 72 -3.45 20.82 8.21
CA ALA A 72 -4.53 20.09 7.54
C ALA A 72 -5.83 20.03 8.39
N PRO A 73 -6.99 19.70 7.78
CA PRO A 73 -8.22 19.42 8.51
C PRO A 73 -8.06 18.32 9.56
N LYS A 74 -8.86 18.39 10.64
CA LYS A 74 -8.78 17.43 11.78
C LYS A 74 -8.97 15.97 11.35
N LEU A 75 -9.85 15.74 10.37
CA LEU A 75 -10.14 14.40 9.84
C LEU A 75 -8.92 13.80 9.14
N VAL A 76 -8.19 14.61 8.34
CA VAL A 76 -6.95 14.20 7.67
C VAL A 76 -5.87 13.84 8.69
N LYS A 77 -5.65 14.70 9.70
CA LYS A 77 -4.67 14.44 10.77
C LYS A 77 -4.91 13.12 11.49
N LYS A 78 -6.18 12.80 11.75
CA LYS A 78 -6.57 11.64 12.56
C LYS A 78 -6.65 10.33 11.78
N TYR A 79 -7.11 10.37 10.51
CA TYR A 79 -7.49 9.16 9.78
C TYR A 79 -6.61 8.83 8.57
N LEU A 80 -5.87 9.79 8.01
CA LEU A 80 -5.05 9.55 6.82
C LEU A 80 -4.05 8.41 7.02
N GLY A 81 -3.41 8.34 8.19
CA GLY A 81 -2.42 7.29 8.48
C GLY A 81 -2.96 5.87 8.33
N PHE A 82 -4.24 5.63 8.67
CA PHE A 82 -4.87 4.32 8.49
C PHE A 82 -5.09 3.99 7.01
N GLY A 83 -5.46 5.00 6.20
CA GLY A 83 -5.60 4.86 4.75
C GLY A 83 -4.27 4.64 4.02
N LEU A 84 -3.14 4.94 4.67
CA LEU A 84 -1.80 4.70 4.12
C LEU A 84 -1.25 3.30 4.45
N ILE A 85 -1.92 2.52 5.29
CA ILE A 85 -1.51 1.15 5.65
C ILE A 85 -1.32 0.24 4.42
N PRO A 86 -2.29 0.11 3.49
CA PRO A 86 -2.09 -0.69 2.28
C PRO A 86 -0.93 -0.17 1.44
N GLN A 87 0.05 -1.01 1.16
CA GLN A 87 1.21 -0.71 0.34
C GLN A 87 1.76 -1.98 -0.29
N ALA A 88 2.03 -1.94 -1.59
CA ALA A 88 2.61 -3.06 -2.31
C ALA A 88 3.61 -2.63 -3.39
N GLY A 89 3.11 -2.17 -4.55
CA GLY A 89 3.87 -2.11 -5.80
C GLY A 89 5.27 -1.50 -5.73
N VAL A 90 5.38 -0.24 -5.26
CA VAL A 90 6.67 0.46 -5.20
C VAL A 90 7.64 -0.21 -4.22
N ALA A 91 7.14 -0.67 -3.06
CA ALA A 91 7.97 -1.31 -2.05
C ALA A 91 8.55 -2.64 -2.57
N LEU A 92 7.71 -3.44 -3.24
CA LEU A 92 8.11 -4.71 -3.83
C LEU A 92 9.11 -4.53 -4.99
N GLY A 93 8.92 -3.52 -5.84
CA GLY A 93 9.86 -3.21 -6.93
C GLY A 93 11.25 -2.84 -6.41
N LEU A 94 11.32 -1.96 -5.40
CA LEU A 94 12.58 -1.59 -4.75
C LEU A 94 13.22 -2.79 -4.01
N ALA A 95 12.40 -3.65 -3.42
CA ALA A 95 12.88 -4.86 -2.75
C ALA A 95 13.54 -5.85 -3.72
N LEU A 96 13.01 -5.95 -4.96
CA LEU A 96 13.58 -6.80 -6.00
C LEU A 96 14.96 -6.29 -6.45
N ILE A 97 15.09 -4.97 -6.65
CA ILE A 97 16.39 -4.34 -6.94
C ILE A 97 17.35 -4.61 -5.78
N ALA A 98 16.90 -4.39 -4.55
CA ALA A 98 17.73 -4.62 -3.38
C ALA A 98 18.17 -6.09 -3.22
N LYS A 99 17.33 -7.04 -3.65
CA LYS A 99 17.66 -8.48 -3.68
C LYS A 99 18.88 -8.75 -4.56
N VAL A 100 18.95 -8.10 -5.72
CA VAL A 100 20.02 -8.28 -6.71
C VAL A 100 21.29 -7.53 -6.30
N GLU A 101 21.14 -6.27 -5.84
CA GLU A 101 22.30 -5.40 -5.59
C GLU A 101 22.97 -5.62 -4.23
N PHE A 102 22.25 -6.06 -3.20
CA PHE A 102 22.77 -6.15 -1.83
C PHE A 102 22.94 -7.60 -1.33
N SER A 103 23.63 -8.45 -2.08
CA SER A 103 23.99 -9.80 -1.62
C SER A 103 25.00 -9.74 -0.44
N PRO A 104 24.83 -10.52 0.66
CA PRO A 104 23.85 -11.59 0.88
C PRO A 104 22.55 -11.17 1.60
N LEU A 105 22.41 -9.90 2.02
CA LEU A 105 21.28 -9.44 2.85
C LEU A 105 19.99 -9.20 2.05
N GLY A 106 20.09 -8.96 0.75
CA GLY A 106 18.99 -8.61 -0.13
C GLY A 106 17.85 -9.63 -0.13
N GLY A 107 18.15 -10.93 -0.01
CA GLY A 107 17.13 -11.98 0.10
C GLY A 107 16.25 -11.83 1.35
N ILE A 108 16.85 -11.46 2.49
CA ILE A 108 16.12 -11.23 3.74
C ILE A 108 15.26 -9.97 3.63
N VAL A 109 15.79 -8.89 3.05
CA VAL A 109 15.04 -7.64 2.81
C VAL A 109 13.84 -7.91 1.92
N PHE A 110 14.05 -8.57 0.77
CA PHE A 110 12.99 -8.93 -0.15
C PHE A 110 11.90 -9.77 0.52
N THR A 111 12.29 -10.83 1.21
CA THR A 111 11.35 -11.73 1.88
C THR A 111 10.57 -10.98 2.96
N THR A 112 11.21 -10.09 3.71
CA THR A 112 10.55 -9.26 4.74
C THR A 112 9.48 -8.37 4.12
N ILE A 113 9.82 -7.65 3.06
CA ILE A 113 8.90 -6.72 2.40
C ILE A 113 7.77 -7.50 1.72
N MET A 114 8.06 -8.62 1.06
CA MET A 114 7.06 -9.50 0.43
C MET A 114 6.03 -10.02 1.44
N VAL A 115 6.49 -10.67 2.51
CA VAL A 115 5.59 -11.27 3.52
C VAL A 115 4.74 -10.20 4.18
N THR A 116 5.34 -9.06 4.55
CA THR A 116 4.58 -7.98 5.19
C THR A 116 3.62 -7.29 4.21
N THR A 117 3.95 -7.22 2.93
CA THR A 117 3.04 -6.75 1.86
C THR A 117 1.81 -7.65 1.76
N ILE A 118 1.97 -8.98 1.78
CA ILE A 118 0.83 -9.90 1.79
C ILE A 118 -0.08 -9.61 2.99
N VAL A 119 0.49 -9.41 4.18
CA VAL A 119 -0.30 -9.03 5.37
C VAL A 119 -1.01 -7.69 5.16
N TYR A 120 -0.32 -6.67 4.62
CA TYR A 120 -0.91 -5.36 4.35
C TYR A 120 -2.05 -5.40 3.34
N GLU A 121 -1.99 -6.25 2.33
CA GLU A 121 -3.06 -6.37 1.33
C GLU A 121 -4.30 -7.06 1.93
N ILE A 122 -4.13 -7.95 2.90
CA ILE A 122 -5.25 -8.60 3.61
C ILE A 122 -5.95 -7.62 4.55
N ILE A 123 -5.20 -6.89 5.38
CA ILE A 123 -5.78 -5.97 6.38
C ILE A 123 -6.07 -4.58 5.83
N GLY A 124 -5.41 -4.20 4.73
CA GLY A 124 -5.43 -2.86 4.14
C GLY A 124 -6.84 -2.37 3.81
N PRO A 125 -7.68 -3.16 3.11
CA PRO A 125 -9.06 -2.78 2.82
C PRO A 125 -9.88 -2.44 4.07
N PHE A 126 -9.66 -3.17 5.17
CA PHE A 126 -10.33 -2.90 6.45
C PHE A 126 -9.92 -1.52 7.00
N PHE A 127 -8.62 -1.22 7.04
CA PHE A 127 -8.12 0.06 7.55
C PHE A 127 -8.48 1.25 6.64
N THR A 128 -8.47 1.06 5.32
CA THR A 128 -8.91 2.09 4.38
C THR A 128 -10.41 2.37 4.53
N LYS A 129 -11.24 1.32 4.63
CA LYS A 129 -12.67 1.48 4.90
C LYS A 129 -12.92 2.21 6.22
N PHE A 130 -12.18 1.83 7.27
CA PHE A 130 -12.26 2.50 8.56
C PHE A 130 -11.89 3.99 8.47
N ALA A 131 -10.78 4.31 7.80
CA ALA A 131 -10.31 5.68 7.63
C ALA A 131 -11.35 6.55 6.92
N LEU A 132 -11.88 6.06 5.79
CA LEU A 132 -12.86 6.78 4.99
C LEU A 132 -14.21 6.92 5.72
N SER A 133 -14.69 5.85 6.35
CA SER A 133 -15.92 5.89 7.15
C SER A 133 -15.82 6.90 8.30
N LYS A 134 -14.71 6.90 9.05
CA LYS A 134 -14.50 7.85 10.15
C LYS A 134 -14.22 9.28 9.69
N ALA A 135 -13.77 9.46 8.45
CA ALA A 135 -13.68 10.76 7.81
C ALA A 135 -15.03 11.27 7.26
N GLY A 136 -16.08 10.43 7.24
CA GLY A 136 -17.37 10.79 6.64
C GLY A 136 -17.37 10.76 5.11
N GLU A 137 -16.39 10.11 4.49
CA GLU A 137 -16.20 10.03 3.03
C GLU A 137 -16.94 8.83 2.41
N ILE A 138 -17.55 7.97 3.24
CA ILE A 138 -18.39 6.87 2.78
C ILE A 138 -19.85 7.23 3.09
N GLU A 139 -20.67 7.39 2.06
CA GLU A 139 -22.12 7.40 2.20
C GLU A 139 -22.58 6.00 2.65
N GLU A 140 -23.06 5.89 3.89
CA GLU A 140 -23.85 4.74 4.30
C GLU A 140 -25.15 4.74 3.49
N LYS A 141 -25.15 4.06 2.35
CA LYS A 141 -26.41 3.60 1.76
C LYS A 141 -27.06 2.71 2.80
N ARG A 142 -28.02 3.30 3.51
CA ARG A 142 -28.99 2.70 4.41
C ARG A 142 -29.47 1.37 3.83
N LEU A 143 -28.86 0.28 4.26
CA LEU A 143 -29.25 -1.11 3.97
C LEU A 143 -30.54 -1.50 4.73
N ALA A 144 -31.40 -0.54 5.05
CA ALA A 144 -32.56 -0.70 5.93
C ALA A 144 -33.89 -0.29 5.30
N ASP A 145 -33.93 0.02 4.00
CA ASP A 145 -35.17 0.42 3.30
C ASP A 145 -35.57 -0.61 2.22
N SER A 146 -35.20 -1.88 2.35
CA SER A 146 -35.63 -2.97 1.42
C SER A 146 -35.81 -4.33 2.10
N ALA A 147 -36.35 -4.36 3.32
CA ALA A 147 -36.93 -5.56 3.92
C ALA A 147 -38.40 -5.30 4.23
#